data_AF-A0A0Q8FEC1-F1
#
_entry.id   AF-A0A0Q8FEC1-F1
#
_cell.length_a   1.000
_cell.length_b   1.000
_cell.length_c   1.000
_cell.angle_alpha   90.00
_cell.angle_beta   90.00
_cell.angle_gamma   90.00
#
_symmetry.space_group_name_H-M   'P 1'
#
loop_
_entity.id
_entity.type
_entity.pdbx_description
1 polymer ?
#
loop_
_entity_poly.entity_id
_entity_poly.type
_entity_poly.pdbx_seq_one_letter_code
_entity_poly.pdbx_strand_id
1 'polypeptide(L)'
;MNDETGKIVRLGVLFCGVALSLAACASPFSPPPADPASPVAAAANAAAKASKRADRPSFMDIPAIPTDVRTPVQFKKAVGDEKVAAAKLMRDTAPGTWTLSNTEVYAAKARAAAKAPALDIPTDADRAATEAFAKAARERATAPPSKPQ
;
A
#
# COMPACT_ATOMS: atom_id res chain seq x y z
N MET A 1 -25.81 -80.00 30.75
CA MET A 1 -25.12 -78.70 30.80
C MET A 1 -24.28 -78.58 29.54
N ASN A 2 -24.60 -77.65 28.62
CA ASN A 2 -23.68 -76.97 27.66
C ASN A 2 -24.37 -76.40 26.40
N ASP A 3 -25.67 -76.63 26.17
CA ASP A 3 -26.33 -76.17 24.93
C ASP A 3 -26.96 -74.76 24.97
N GLU A 4 -27.19 -74.17 26.16
CA GLU A 4 -27.79 -72.83 26.25
C GLU A 4 -26.78 -71.69 26.15
N THR A 5 -25.52 -71.93 26.53
CA THR A 5 -24.48 -70.89 26.58
C THR A 5 -23.99 -70.48 25.18
N GLY A 6 -24.12 -71.36 24.18
CA GLY A 6 -23.67 -71.09 22.80
C GLY A 6 -24.56 -70.13 22.00
N LYS A 7 -25.84 -70.00 22.37
CA LYS A 7 -26.82 -69.17 21.65
C LYS A 7 -26.73 -67.70 22.06
N ILE A 8 -26.41 -67.42 23.32
CA ILE A 8 -26.33 -66.06 23.87
C ILE A 8 -25.07 -65.34 23.38
N VAL A 9 -23.93 -66.05 23.28
CA VAL A 9 -22.66 -65.47 22.78
C VAL A 9 -22.75 -65.12 21.29
N ARG A 10 -23.45 -65.93 20.48
CA ARG A 10 -23.64 -65.63 19.05
C ARG A 10 -24.60 -64.46 18.79
N LEU A 11 -25.58 -64.23 19.67
CA LEU A 11 -26.50 -63.10 19.54
C LEU A 11 -25.85 -61.76 19.93
N GLY A 12 -24.97 -61.77 20.95
CA GLY A 12 -24.26 -60.57 21.41
C GLY A 12 -23.24 -60.02 20.41
N VAL A 13 -22.54 -60.90 19.68
CA VAL A 13 -21.59 -60.49 18.63
C VAL A 13 -22.32 -59.94 17.39
N LEU A 14 -23.52 -60.46 17.08
CA LEU A 14 -24.31 -59.96 15.95
C LEU A 14 -24.90 -58.57 16.23
N PHE A 15 -25.31 -58.29 17.47
CA PHE A 15 -25.88 -56.97 17.85
C PHE A 15 -24.82 -55.87 18.01
N CYS A 16 -23.59 -56.19 18.43
CA CYS A 16 -22.49 -55.22 18.45
C CYS A 16 -21.94 -54.89 17.05
N GLY A 17 -22.05 -55.80 16.08
CA GLY A 17 -21.58 -55.58 14.71
C GLY A 17 -22.44 -54.61 13.90
N VAL A 18 -23.74 -54.54 14.19
CA VAL A 18 -24.69 -53.66 13.46
C VAL A 18 -24.71 -52.23 14.03
N ALA A 19 -24.35 -52.04 15.30
CA ALA A 19 -24.29 -50.70 15.89
C ALA A 19 -23.10 -49.86 15.37
N LEU A 20 -21.99 -50.49 14.96
CA LEU A 20 -20.83 -49.77 14.41
C LEU A 20 -20.98 -49.38 12.93
N SER A 21 -21.85 -50.03 12.16
CA SER A 21 -22.04 -49.74 10.74
C SER A 21 -23.04 -48.61 10.47
N LEU A 22 -23.92 -48.29 11.44
CA LEU A 22 -24.87 -47.18 11.34
C LEU A 22 -24.27 -45.81 11.72
N ALA A 23 -23.11 -45.78 12.39
CA ALA A 23 -22.40 -44.53 12.69
C ALA A 23 -21.63 -43.94 11.50
N ALA A 24 -21.40 -44.73 10.43
CA ALA A 24 -20.63 -44.30 9.27
C ALA A 24 -21.38 -43.36 8.31
N CYS A 25 -22.70 -43.21 8.47
CA CYS A 25 -23.50 -42.26 7.69
C CYS A 25 -23.78 -40.94 8.42
N ALA A 26 -23.11 -40.69 9.55
CA ALA A 26 -23.24 -39.41 10.24
C ALA A 26 -22.39 -38.34 9.53
N SER A 27 -23.07 -37.48 8.77
CA SER A 27 -22.62 -36.20 8.17
C SER A 27 -21.93 -36.23 6.80
N PRO A 28 -22.67 -36.04 5.69
CA PRO A 28 -22.10 -35.78 4.36
C PRO A 28 -21.46 -34.38 4.21
N PHE A 29 -21.39 -33.60 5.29
CA PHE A 29 -20.97 -32.20 5.29
C PHE A 29 -19.81 -31.93 6.26
N SER A 30 -18.90 -32.89 6.45
CA SER A 30 -17.64 -32.64 7.14
C SER A 30 -16.58 -32.25 6.11
N PRO A 31 -16.20 -30.96 6.00
CA PRO A 31 -15.17 -30.55 5.06
C PRO A 31 -13.82 -31.16 5.46
N PRO A 32 -12.98 -31.57 4.49
CA PRO A 32 -11.64 -32.05 4.77
C PRO A 32 -10.79 -30.94 5.43
N PRO A 33 -9.80 -31.30 6.27
CA PRO A 33 -8.90 -30.31 6.85
C PRO A 33 -8.13 -29.57 5.75
N ALA A 34 -7.78 -28.31 6.00
CA ALA A 34 -7.00 -27.52 5.05
C ALA A 34 -5.61 -28.17 4.79
N ASP A 35 -5.15 -28.13 3.55
CA ASP A 35 -3.85 -28.66 3.13
C ASP A 35 -2.70 -28.04 3.95
N PRO A 36 -1.88 -28.83 4.66
CA PRO A 36 -0.79 -28.33 5.50
C PRO A 36 0.30 -27.57 4.74
N ALA A 37 0.44 -27.75 3.42
CA ALA A 37 1.38 -26.99 2.60
C ALA A 37 0.88 -25.55 2.29
N SER A 38 -0.38 -25.26 2.58
CA SER A 38 -0.98 -23.97 2.29
C SER A 38 -0.59 -22.90 3.33
N PRO A 39 -0.17 -21.69 2.90
CA PRO A 39 0.17 -20.61 3.82
C PRO A 39 -1.02 -20.13 4.68
N VAL A 40 -2.26 -20.48 4.30
CA VAL A 40 -3.48 -20.11 5.03
C VAL A 40 -4.05 -21.26 5.87
N ALA A 41 -3.42 -22.43 5.90
CA ALA A 41 -3.97 -23.64 6.53
C ALA A 41 -4.29 -23.43 8.02
N ALA A 42 -3.39 -22.79 8.76
CA ALA A 42 -3.59 -22.48 10.17
C ALA A 42 -4.79 -21.55 10.40
N ALA A 43 -4.92 -20.49 9.59
CA ALA A 43 -6.02 -19.54 9.67
C ALA A 43 -7.36 -20.18 9.26
N ALA A 44 -7.38 -20.97 8.20
CA ALA A 44 -8.57 -21.67 7.72
C ALA A 44 -9.08 -22.69 8.76
N ASN A 45 -8.18 -23.48 9.35
CA ASN A 45 -8.54 -24.45 10.39
C ASN A 45 -9.01 -23.76 11.69
N ALA A 46 -8.40 -22.62 12.05
CA ALA A 46 -8.84 -21.81 13.19
C ALA A 46 -10.24 -21.21 12.96
N ALA A 47 -10.51 -20.66 11.78
CA ALA A 47 -11.81 -20.12 11.40
C ALA A 47 -12.89 -21.21 11.37
N ALA A 48 -12.57 -22.39 10.82
CA ALA A 48 -13.47 -23.55 10.81
C ALA A 48 -13.78 -24.07 12.22
N LYS A 49 -12.85 -23.96 13.16
CA LYS A 49 -13.07 -24.31 14.56
C LYS A 49 -13.92 -23.27 15.29
N ALA A 50 -13.71 -21.98 15.00
CA ALA A 50 -14.49 -20.88 15.56
C ALA A 50 -15.94 -20.89 15.05
N SER A 51 -16.15 -21.20 13.77
CA SER A 51 -17.48 -21.21 13.13
C SER A 51 -18.42 -22.29 13.67
N LYS A 52 -17.89 -23.39 14.24
CA LYS A 52 -18.72 -24.44 14.89
C LYS A 52 -19.52 -23.94 16.10
N ARG A 53 -19.06 -22.85 16.73
CA ARG A 53 -19.71 -22.20 17.88
C ARG A 53 -20.19 -20.79 17.58
N ALA A 54 -20.01 -20.32 16.36
CA ALA A 54 -20.53 -19.03 15.94
C ALA A 54 -22.03 -19.14 15.76
N ASP A 55 -22.77 -18.15 16.24
CA ASP A 55 -24.17 -18.00 15.89
C ASP A 55 -24.29 -17.91 14.37
N ARG A 56 -25.17 -18.74 13.80
CA ARG A 56 -25.39 -18.71 12.37
C ARG A 56 -26.09 -17.40 12.02
N PRO A 57 -25.54 -16.61 11.09
CA PRO A 57 -26.22 -15.40 10.65
C PRO A 57 -27.60 -15.78 10.12
N SER A 58 -28.60 -15.11 10.66
CA SER A 58 -29.99 -15.21 10.26
C SER A 58 -30.35 -14.06 9.32
N PHE A 59 -31.47 -14.19 8.62
CA PHE A 59 -32.01 -13.09 7.82
C PHE A 59 -32.36 -11.85 8.67
N MET A 60 -32.53 -12.01 9.98
CA MET A 60 -32.78 -10.90 10.92
C MET A 60 -31.50 -10.14 11.27
N ASP A 61 -30.34 -10.75 11.07
CA ASP A 61 -29.04 -10.11 11.30
C ASP A 61 -28.58 -9.25 10.12
N ILE A 62 -29.39 -9.19 9.04
CA ILE A 62 -29.15 -8.28 7.93
C ILE A 62 -29.37 -6.86 8.46
N PRO A 63 -28.33 -6.00 8.44
CA PRO A 63 -28.49 -4.62 8.88
C PRO A 63 -29.52 -3.91 8.01
N ALA A 64 -30.24 -2.97 8.63
CA ALA A 64 -31.18 -2.13 7.91
C ALA A 64 -30.47 -1.38 6.77
N ILE A 65 -31.20 -1.13 5.68
CA ILE A 65 -30.68 -0.36 4.55
C ILE A 65 -30.18 0.99 5.09
N PRO A 66 -28.92 1.36 4.80
CA PRO A 66 -28.40 2.64 5.24
C PRO A 66 -29.28 3.78 4.72
N THR A 67 -29.61 4.73 5.59
CA THR A 67 -30.44 5.89 5.24
C THR A 67 -29.60 7.09 4.81
N ASP A 68 -28.29 7.01 4.97
CA ASP A 68 -27.29 8.03 4.66
C ASP A 68 -26.73 7.91 3.23
N VAL A 69 -27.40 7.16 2.36
CA VAL A 69 -27.02 7.07 0.95
C VAL A 69 -27.50 8.31 0.19
N ARG A 70 -26.67 8.80 -0.74
CA ARG A 70 -27.06 9.92 -1.60
C ARG A 70 -28.31 9.56 -2.41
N THR A 71 -29.22 10.52 -2.47
CA THR A 71 -30.36 10.46 -3.39
C THR A 71 -29.89 10.58 -4.85
N PRO A 72 -30.68 10.11 -5.82
CA PRO A 72 -30.35 10.26 -7.24
C PRO A 72 -30.09 11.71 -7.67
N VAL A 73 -30.80 12.68 -7.07
CA VAL A 73 -30.60 14.11 -7.32
C VAL A 73 -29.24 14.58 -6.81
N GLN A 74 -28.83 14.15 -5.61
CA GLN A 74 -27.53 14.47 -5.05
C GLN A 74 -26.39 13.85 -5.87
N PHE A 75 -26.56 12.63 -6.39
CA PHE A 75 -25.62 12.02 -7.32
C PHE A 75 -25.49 12.83 -8.61
N LYS A 76 -26.61 13.21 -9.23
CA LYS A 76 -26.62 14.03 -10.45
C LYS A 76 -25.89 15.36 -10.23
N LYS A 77 -26.13 16.02 -9.09
CA LYS A 77 -25.42 17.25 -8.72
C LYS A 77 -23.92 17.01 -8.58
N ALA A 78 -23.50 16.02 -7.80
CA ALA A 78 -22.09 15.71 -7.57
C ALA A 78 -21.34 15.40 -8.88
N VAL A 79 -21.96 14.63 -9.78
CA VAL A 79 -21.40 14.34 -11.12
C VAL A 79 -21.32 15.60 -11.97
N GLY A 80 -22.32 16.49 -11.89
CA GLY A 80 -22.29 17.79 -12.57
C GLY A 80 -21.13 18.66 -12.11
N ASP A 81 -20.96 18.78 -10.78
CA ASP A 81 -19.87 19.54 -10.17
C ASP A 81 -18.49 18.98 -10.59
N GLU A 82 -18.34 17.65 -10.60
CA GLU A 82 -17.10 16.99 -11.02
C GLU A 82 -16.77 17.23 -12.49
N LYS A 83 -17.78 17.23 -13.38
CA LYS A 83 -17.57 17.55 -14.80
C LYS A 83 -17.09 18.98 -15.01
N VAL A 84 -17.61 19.93 -14.23
CA VAL A 84 -17.15 21.32 -14.28
C VAL A 84 -15.71 21.42 -13.77
N ALA A 85 -15.38 20.72 -12.67
CA ALA A 85 -14.02 20.68 -12.14
C ALA A 85 -13.03 20.08 -13.14
N ALA A 86 -13.39 18.98 -13.79
CA ALA A 86 -12.59 18.34 -14.84
C ALA A 86 -12.35 19.29 -16.03
N ALA A 87 -13.39 19.98 -16.50
CA ALA A 87 -13.25 20.96 -17.58
C ALA A 87 -12.36 22.16 -17.19
N LYS A 88 -12.39 22.58 -15.91
CA LYS A 88 -11.45 23.58 -15.39
C LYS A 88 -10.02 23.03 -15.38
N LEU A 89 -9.82 21.83 -14.84
CA LEU A 89 -8.51 21.20 -14.76
C LEU A 89 -7.87 21.07 -16.14
N MET A 90 -8.62 20.59 -17.13
CA MET A 90 -8.13 20.46 -18.52
C MET A 90 -7.66 21.79 -19.11
N ARG A 91 -8.34 22.91 -18.80
CA ARG A 91 -7.92 24.25 -19.24
C ARG A 91 -6.66 24.70 -18.52
N ASP A 92 -6.59 24.51 -17.22
CA ASP A 92 -5.45 24.93 -16.40
C ASP A 92 -4.19 24.10 -16.72
N THR A 93 -4.37 22.84 -17.09
CA THR A 93 -3.27 21.93 -17.49
C THR A 93 -3.08 21.86 -19.01
N ALA A 94 -3.66 22.80 -19.77
CA ALA A 94 -3.45 22.84 -21.21
C ALA A 94 -1.94 22.92 -21.54
N PRO A 95 -1.47 22.26 -22.62
CA PRO A 95 -0.09 22.40 -23.07
C PRO A 95 0.22 23.89 -23.32
N GLY A 96 1.29 24.39 -22.71
CA GLY A 96 1.69 25.80 -22.80
C GLY A 96 1.39 26.66 -21.57
N THR A 97 0.52 26.22 -20.65
CA THR A 97 0.28 26.97 -19.39
C THR A 97 1.48 26.94 -18.44
N TRP A 98 2.32 25.91 -18.56
CA TRP A 98 3.52 25.69 -17.72
C TRP A 98 4.84 25.92 -18.46
N THR A 99 4.80 26.37 -19.71
CA THR A 99 6.02 26.76 -20.43
C THR A 99 6.42 28.16 -20.03
N LEU A 100 7.60 28.27 -19.41
CA LEU A 100 8.22 29.55 -19.10
C LEU A 100 8.58 30.24 -20.43
N SER A 101 7.77 31.23 -20.84
CA SER A 101 8.02 32.04 -22.03
C SER A 101 8.81 33.29 -21.67
N ASN A 102 9.52 33.87 -22.65
CA ASN A 102 10.30 35.10 -22.48
C ASN A 102 11.42 35.02 -21.43
N THR A 103 12.01 33.84 -21.22
CA THR A 103 13.12 33.61 -20.28
C THR A 103 14.32 34.49 -20.58
N GLU A 104 14.68 34.64 -21.86
CA GLU A 104 15.81 35.48 -22.28
C GLU A 104 15.57 36.97 -22.03
N VAL A 105 14.34 37.45 -22.23
CA VAL A 105 13.98 38.85 -21.94
C VAL A 105 14.02 39.11 -20.43
N TYR A 106 13.52 38.17 -19.63
CA TYR A 106 13.64 38.25 -18.18
C TYR A 106 15.11 38.23 -17.73
N ALA A 107 15.92 37.31 -18.26
CA ALA A 107 17.33 37.21 -17.95
C ALA A 107 18.11 38.47 -18.36
N ALA A 108 17.82 39.04 -19.53
CA ALA A 108 18.41 40.30 -19.97
C ALA A 108 18.05 41.46 -19.03
N LYS A 109 16.78 41.58 -18.62
CA LYS A 109 16.35 42.58 -17.63
C LYS A 109 17.04 42.38 -16.29
N ALA A 110 17.14 41.14 -15.82
CA ALA A 110 17.81 40.81 -14.56
C ALA A 110 19.30 41.17 -14.60
N ARG A 111 20.01 40.84 -15.70
CA ARG A 111 21.42 41.23 -15.92
C ARG A 111 21.60 42.75 -15.95
N ALA A 112 20.71 43.47 -16.64
CA ALA A 112 20.74 44.93 -16.70
C ALA A 112 20.50 45.57 -15.32
N ALA A 113 19.52 45.07 -14.56
CA ALA A 113 19.23 45.56 -13.21
C ALA A 113 20.39 45.29 -12.23
N ALA A 114 21.01 44.11 -12.33
CA ALA A 114 22.16 43.73 -11.52
C ALA A 114 23.47 44.42 -11.93
N LYS A 115 23.49 45.18 -13.04
CA LYS A 115 24.71 45.69 -13.69
C LYS A 115 25.78 44.60 -13.85
N ALA A 116 25.33 43.38 -14.15
CA ALA A 116 26.21 42.24 -14.26
C ALA A 116 27.21 42.49 -15.41
N PRO A 117 28.52 42.31 -15.19
CA PRO A 117 29.50 42.41 -16.26
C PRO A 117 29.21 41.35 -17.34
N ALA A 118 29.61 41.63 -18.57
CA ALA A 118 29.49 40.66 -19.66
C ALA A 118 30.23 39.36 -19.26
N LEU A 119 29.56 38.22 -19.45
CA LEU A 119 30.18 36.91 -19.29
C LEU A 119 31.04 36.64 -20.53
N ASP A 120 32.17 37.33 -20.62
CA ASP A 120 33.20 37.01 -21.61
C ASP A 120 33.97 35.76 -21.20
N ILE A 121 34.60 35.11 -22.18
CA ILE A 121 35.49 33.99 -21.93
C ILE A 121 36.64 34.49 -21.04
N PRO A 122 36.91 33.86 -19.88
CA PRO A 122 38.01 34.28 -19.01
C PRO A 122 39.33 34.34 -19.75
N THR A 123 40.03 35.47 -19.64
CA THR A 123 41.33 35.66 -20.29
C THR A 123 42.45 35.02 -19.47
N ASP A 124 43.63 34.88 -20.07
CA ASP A 124 44.82 34.42 -19.36
C ASP A 124 45.20 35.34 -18.18
N ALA A 125 44.91 36.64 -18.30
CA ALA A 125 45.11 37.60 -17.22
C ALA A 125 44.14 37.35 -16.05
N ASP A 126 42.88 37.00 -16.32
CA ASP A 126 41.89 36.66 -15.29
C ASP A 126 42.26 35.39 -14.53
N ARG A 127 42.82 34.40 -15.26
CA ARG A 127 43.37 33.18 -14.65
C ARG A 127 44.55 33.50 -13.74
N ALA A 128 45.50 34.30 -14.21
CA ALA A 128 46.65 34.71 -13.40
C ALA A 128 46.22 35.51 -12.15
N ALA A 129 45.22 36.39 -12.27
CA ALA A 129 44.67 37.14 -11.15
C ALA A 129 44.00 36.22 -10.12
N THR A 130 43.28 35.20 -10.58
CA THR A 130 42.64 34.20 -9.71
C THR A 130 43.68 33.37 -8.95
N GLU A 131 44.75 32.94 -9.63
CA GLU A 131 45.87 32.21 -9.00
C GLU A 131 46.62 33.06 -7.97
N ALA A 132 46.87 34.33 -8.28
CA ALA A 132 47.49 35.29 -7.36
C ALA A 132 46.63 35.52 -6.12
N PHE A 133 45.31 35.68 -6.27
CA PHE A 133 44.38 35.79 -5.16
C PHE A 133 44.37 34.53 -4.30
N ALA A 134 44.35 33.35 -4.91
CA ALA A 134 44.41 32.07 -4.21
C ALA A 134 45.73 31.90 -3.43
N LYS A 135 46.86 32.31 -4.00
CA LYS A 135 48.16 32.32 -3.31
C LYS A 135 48.14 33.27 -2.10
N ALA A 136 47.64 34.49 -2.26
CA ALA A 136 47.54 35.46 -1.17
C ALA A 136 46.56 35.02 -0.07
N ALA A 137 45.52 34.25 -0.40
CA ALA A 137 44.62 33.66 0.58
C ALA A 137 45.32 32.54 1.37
N ARG A 138 46.09 31.67 0.70
CA ARG A 138 46.89 30.62 1.35
C ARG A 138 47.96 31.21 2.27
N GLU A 139 48.68 32.24 1.83
CA GLU A 139 49.70 32.91 2.65
C GLU A 139 49.11 33.55 3.92
N ARG A 140 47.91 34.16 3.83
CA ARG A 140 47.19 34.67 5.01
C ARG A 140 46.68 33.58 5.94
N ALA A 141 46.37 32.41 5.42
CA ALA A 141 45.91 31.26 6.19
C ALA A 141 47.06 30.45 6.81
N THR A 142 48.31 30.70 6.43
CA THR A 142 49.48 30.04 7.01
C THR A 142 49.73 30.59 8.42
N ALA A 143 49.63 29.71 9.42
CA ALA A 143 49.93 30.06 10.82
C ALA A 143 51.39 30.51 10.98
N PRO A 144 51.68 31.48 11.87
CA PRO A 144 53.05 31.93 12.13
C PRO A 144 53.90 30.76 12.64
N PRO A 145 55.20 30.72 12.27
CA PRO A 145 56.07 29.60 12.60
C PRO A 145 56.20 29.43 14.13
N SER A 146 55.93 28.22 14.61
CA SER A 146 55.94 27.85 16.02
C SER A 146 57.34 27.46 16.50
N LYS A 147 58.32 28.37 16.52
CA LYS A 147 59.53 28.19 17.33
C LYS A 147 60.06 29.53 17.88
N PRO A 148 60.34 29.64 19.19
CA PRO A 148 61.17 30.72 19.72
C PRO A 148 62.62 30.52 19.26
N GLN A 149 63.31 31.64 18.98
CA GLN A 149 64.77 31.67 18.80
C GLN A 149 65.50 31.29 20.09
#